data_AF-A0AAU2CNZ7-F1
#
_entry.id   AF-A0AAU2CNZ7-F1
#
_cell.length_a   1.000
_cell.length_b   1.000
_cell.length_c   1.000
_cell.angle_alpha   90.00
_cell.angle_beta   90.00
_cell.angle_gamma   90.00
#
_symmetry.space_group_name_H-M   'P 1'
#
loop_
_entity.id
_entity.type
_entity.pdbx_description
1 polymer ?
#
loop_
_entity_poly.entity_id
_entity_poly.type
_entity_poly.pdbx_seq_one_letter_code
_entity_poly.pdbx_strand_id
1 'polypeptide(L)'
;MTFEPHGRGRILRVTGPLVEAEYIGGTAMSDLVALGDAGLPGEVVAIRDRVVTVQAYEYTGGPAPGAPVRPLGRPLSAPLGPGLLGGIFDGLLRPPAAAGAWLEQALARVDLALEQSEHEDAVRRRWAARALADDT
;
A
#
# COMPACT_ATOMS: atom_id res chain seq x y z
N MET A 1 9.51 17.27 -13.76
CA MET A 1 10.31 16.60 -12.72
C MET A 1 9.92 15.14 -12.76
N THR A 2 10.77 14.30 -13.36
CA THR A 2 10.48 12.89 -13.61
C THR A 2 10.70 12.12 -12.32
N PHE A 3 9.66 11.48 -11.80
CA PHE A 3 9.76 10.60 -10.65
C PHE A 3 10.45 9.31 -11.10
N GLU A 4 11.73 9.17 -10.74
CA GLU A 4 12.47 7.92 -10.86
C GLU A 4 11.69 6.78 -10.16
N PRO A 5 11.80 5.53 -10.62
CA PRO A 5 11.14 4.41 -9.96
C PRO A 5 11.61 4.32 -8.51
N HIS A 6 10.72 4.66 -7.58
CA HIS A 6 10.92 4.52 -6.14
C HIS A 6 11.53 3.14 -5.86
N GLY A 7 12.67 3.12 -5.16
CA GLY A 7 13.51 1.92 -4.98
C GLY A 7 12.73 0.71 -4.44
N ARG A 8 13.33 -0.48 -4.53
CA ARG A 8 12.75 -1.69 -3.93
C ARG A 8 13.34 -1.87 -2.54
N GLY A 9 12.49 -1.97 -1.52
CA GLY A 9 12.87 -2.40 -0.18
C GLY A 9 12.67 -3.90 -0.01
N ARG A 10 13.01 -4.43 1.16
CA ARG A 10 12.81 -5.84 1.50
C ARG A 10 12.01 -6.00 2.79
N ILE A 11 11.27 -7.10 2.86
CA ILE A 11 10.63 -7.53 4.10
C ILE A 11 11.72 -7.92 5.11
N LEU A 12 11.62 -7.38 6.32
CA LEU A 12 12.47 -7.71 7.45
C LEU A 12 11.84 -8.79 8.31
N ARG A 13 10.52 -8.70 8.54
CA ARG A 13 9.77 -9.59 9.41
C ARG A 13 8.30 -9.67 9.02
N VAL A 14 7.68 -10.83 9.22
CA VAL A 14 6.23 -11.05 9.06
C VAL A 14 5.68 -11.56 10.39
N THR A 15 4.60 -10.97 10.90
CA THR A 15 3.96 -11.38 12.16
C THR A 15 2.46 -11.19 12.07
N GLY A 16 1.76 -12.29 11.79
CA GLY A 16 0.35 -12.24 11.43
C GLY A 16 0.15 -11.27 10.25
N PRO A 17 -0.77 -10.31 10.35
CA PRO A 17 -1.02 -9.35 9.28
C PRO A 17 -0.04 -8.16 9.26
N LEU A 18 0.85 -8.05 10.25
CA LEU A 18 1.84 -6.98 10.30
C LEU A 18 3.15 -7.42 9.64
N VAL A 19 3.68 -6.57 8.78
CA VAL A 19 4.93 -6.79 8.05
C VAL A 19 5.86 -5.61 8.30
N GLU A 20 7.08 -5.87 8.75
CA GLU A 20 8.13 -4.87 8.79
C GLU A 20 8.97 -4.95 7.53
N ALA A 21 9.27 -3.79 6.95
CA ALA A 21 10.08 -3.69 5.75
C ALA A 21 11.05 -2.52 5.82
N GLU A 22 12.09 -2.56 5.00
CA GLU A 22 13.02 -1.45 4.83
C GLU A 22 12.26 -0.20 4.34
N TYR A 23 12.56 0.96 4.93
CA TYR A 23 12.02 2.23 4.47
C TYR A 23 12.57 2.56 3.09
N ILE A 24 11.65 2.83 2.17
CA ILE A 24 11.90 3.21 0.80
C ILE A 24 11.65 4.72 0.71
N GLY A 25 12.64 5.49 0.28
CA GLY A 25 12.56 6.94 0.19
C GLY A 25 11.29 7.41 -0.51
N GLY A 26 10.61 8.40 0.09
CA GLY A 26 9.34 8.94 -0.42
C GLY A 26 8.09 8.20 0.03
N THR A 27 8.21 7.07 0.74
CA THR A 27 7.06 6.40 1.38
C THR A 27 6.53 7.24 2.53
N ALA A 28 5.21 7.41 2.61
CA ALA A 28 4.51 8.13 3.66
C ALA A 28 3.54 7.22 4.45
N MET A 29 3.05 7.73 5.58
CA MET A 29 1.94 7.10 6.30
C MET A 29 0.73 6.96 5.38
N SER A 30 0.00 5.85 5.54
CA SER A 30 -1.16 5.45 4.74
C SER A 30 -0.88 5.17 3.25
N ASP A 31 0.38 5.24 2.81
CA ASP A 31 0.71 4.78 1.45
C ASP A 31 0.49 3.28 1.32
N LEU A 32 -0.04 2.90 0.16
CA LEU A 32 -0.10 1.52 -0.25
C LEU A 32 1.28 0.99 -0.62
N VAL A 33 1.51 -0.26 -0.27
CA VAL A 33 2.71 -1.02 -0.63
C VAL A 33 2.33 -2.40 -1.17
N ALA A 34 3.20 -2.92 -2.03
CA ALA A 34 3.13 -4.26 -2.55
C ALA A 34 4.14 -5.16 -1.83
N LEU A 35 3.66 -6.26 -1.23
CA LEU A 35 4.48 -7.19 -0.44
C LEU A 35 4.72 -8.50 -1.20
N GLY A 36 6.00 -8.87 -1.34
CA GLY A 36 6.43 -10.10 -2.00
C GLY A 36 6.20 -10.10 -3.51
N ASP A 37 6.56 -11.22 -4.16
CA ASP A 37 6.47 -11.36 -5.62
C ASP A 37 5.02 -11.41 -6.13
N ALA A 38 4.11 -11.96 -5.32
CA ALA A 38 2.67 -11.96 -5.60
C ALA A 38 2.06 -10.55 -5.51
N GLY A 39 2.78 -9.59 -4.92
CA GLY A 39 2.28 -8.25 -4.72
C GLY A 39 1.02 -8.29 -3.85
N LEU A 40 1.17 -8.65 -2.59
CA LEU A 40 0.07 -8.60 -1.64
C LEU A 40 -0.15 -7.14 -1.18
N PRO A 41 -1.37 -6.60 -1.24
CA PRO A 41 -1.62 -5.21 -0.86
C PRO A 41 -1.53 -5.02 0.65
N GLY A 42 -0.87 -3.94 1.07
CA GLY A 42 -0.88 -3.47 2.45
C GLY A 42 -0.71 -1.96 2.53
N GLU A 43 -0.88 -1.43 3.73
CA GLU A 43 -0.81 0.01 4.03
C GLU A 43 0.26 0.29 5.09
N VAL A 44 1.01 1.37 4.92
CA VAL A 44 1.98 1.86 5.91
C VAL A 44 1.26 2.43 7.13
N VAL A 45 1.40 1.77 8.28
CA VAL A 45 0.77 2.15 9.55
C VAL A 45 1.76 2.69 10.59
N ALA A 46 3.06 2.56 10.35
CA ALA A 46 4.09 3.25 11.11
C ALA A 46 5.37 3.41 10.29
N ILE A 47 6.12 4.48 10.57
CA ILE A 47 7.47 4.71 10.06
C ILE A 47 8.35 5.03 11.27
N ARG A 48 9.40 4.25 11.48
CA ARG A 48 10.39 4.44 12.55
C ARG A 48 11.77 4.25 11.96
N ASP A 49 12.60 5.29 12.03
CA ASP A 49 13.95 5.30 11.47
C ASP A 49 13.96 4.81 10.00
N ARG A 50 14.61 3.67 9.74
CA ARG A 50 14.72 3.05 8.42
C ARG A 50 13.79 1.84 8.24
N VAL A 51 12.75 1.72 9.07
CA VAL A 51 11.77 0.62 9.03
C VAL A 51 10.35 1.17 8.86
N VAL A 52 9.59 0.56 7.96
CA VAL A 52 8.15 0.76 7.83
C VAL A 52 7.41 -0.45 8.39
N THR A 53 6.35 -0.20 9.15
CA THR A 53 5.37 -1.22 9.53
C THR A 53 4.19 -1.12 8.58
N VAL A 54 3.85 -2.26 7.99
CA VAL A 54 2.80 -2.41 6.99
C VAL A 54 1.73 -3.34 7.52
N GLN A 55 0.47 -2.92 7.44
CA GLN A 55 -0.67 -3.79 7.67
C GLN A 55 -1.11 -4.39 6.34
N ALA A 56 -0.97 -5.71 6.18
CA ALA A 56 -1.48 -6.45 5.04
C ALA A 56 -3.02 -6.51 5.08
N TYR A 57 -3.66 -6.35 3.92
CA TYR A 57 -5.12 -6.51 3.79
C TYR A 57 -5.54 -7.94 3.52
N GLU A 58 -4.60 -8.78 3.06
CA GLU A 58 -4.83 -10.18 2.74
C GLU A 58 -3.89 -11.09 3.53
N TYR A 59 -4.13 -12.40 3.45
CA TYR A 59 -3.40 -13.40 4.22
C TYR A 59 -1.89 -13.43 3.90
N THR A 60 -1.05 -13.36 4.92
CA THR A 60 0.42 -13.22 4.79
C THR A 60 1.18 -14.54 4.70
N GLY A 61 0.53 -15.67 4.38
CA GLY A 61 1.20 -16.98 4.30
C GLY A 61 2.15 -17.19 3.12
N GLY A 62 2.33 -16.19 2.25
CA GLY A 62 3.27 -16.23 1.12
C GLY A 62 4.54 -15.38 1.35
N PRO A 63 4.43 -14.07 1.67
CA PRO A 63 5.58 -13.22 1.88
C PRO A 63 6.47 -13.67 3.05
N ALA A 64 7.79 -13.53 2.89
CA ALA A 64 8.80 -13.92 3.88
C ALA A 64 9.94 -12.88 3.95
N PRO A 65 10.78 -12.88 5.01
CA PRO A 65 11.96 -12.02 5.06
C PRO A 65 12.83 -12.12 3.80
N GLY A 66 13.29 -10.97 3.30
CA GLY A 66 14.05 -10.84 2.05
C GLY A 66 13.19 -10.64 0.79
N ALA A 67 11.88 -10.94 0.84
CA ALA A 67 10.98 -10.73 -0.28
C ALA A 67 10.83 -9.23 -0.62
N PRO A 68 10.55 -8.87 -1.88
CA PRO A 68 10.53 -7.47 -2.30
C PRO A 68 9.35 -6.71 -1.69
N VAL A 69 9.57 -5.42 -1.45
CA VAL A 69 8.54 -4.44 -1.11
C VAL A 69 8.62 -3.28 -2.10
N ARG A 70 7.47 -2.93 -2.68
CA ARG A 70 7.37 -1.83 -3.64
C ARG A 70 6.32 -0.82 -3.18
N PRO A 71 6.68 0.45 -2.99
CA PRO A 71 5.70 1.48 -2.63
C PRO A 71 4.88 1.84 -3.86
N LEU A 72 3.60 2.15 -3.64
CA LEU A 72 2.70 2.63 -4.69
C LEU A 72 2.54 4.16 -4.66
N GLY A 73 3.07 4.82 -3.61
CA GLY A 73 3.16 6.28 -3.50
C GLY A 73 1.81 6.99 -3.42
N ARG A 74 0.74 6.26 -3.12
CA ARG A 74 -0.62 6.77 -3.00
C ARG A 74 -1.36 6.00 -1.91
N PRO A 75 -2.36 6.61 -1.25
CA PRO A 75 -3.15 5.91 -0.26
C PRO A 75 -4.17 4.98 -0.92
N LEU A 76 -4.83 4.15 -0.12
CA LEU A 76 -6.02 3.45 -0.57
C LEU A 76 -7.09 4.49 -0.92
N SER A 77 -7.69 4.36 -2.09
CA SER A 77 -8.81 5.21 -2.53
C SER A 77 -9.95 4.33 -3.02
N ALA A 78 -11.12 4.91 -3.25
CA ALA A 78 -12.27 4.19 -3.80
C ALA A 78 -12.91 5.04 -4.89
N PRO A 79 -13.29 4.45 -6.04
CA PRO A 79 -14.07 5.17 -7.04
C PRO A 79 -15.46 5.44 -6.49
N LEU A 80 -15.92 6.69 -6.58
CA LEU A 80 -17.27 7.09 -6.20
C LEU A 80 -18.05 7.46 -7.46
N GLY A 81 -19.18 6.81 -7.67
CA GLY A 81 -20.02 7.09 -8.84
C GLY A 81 -21.15 6.09 -9.07
N PRO A 82 -21.87 6.25 -10.19
CA PRO A 82 -22.89 5.31 -10.62
C PRO A 82 -22.34 3.88 -10.73
N GLY A 83 -23.15 2.89 -10.33
CA GLY A 83 -22.76 1.48 -10.34
C GLY A 83 -22.30 0.92 -8.99
N LEU A 84 -22.11 1.76 -7.96
CA LEU A 84 -21.89 1.29 -6.59
C LEU A 84 -23.17 0.75 -5.93
N LEU A 85 -24.27 1.49 -6.04
CA LEU A 85 -25.54 1.09 -5.43
C LEU A 85 -26.12 -0.12 -6.17
N GLY A 86 -26.53 -1.12 -5.39
CA GLY A 86 -27.04 -2.39 -5.92
C GLY A 86 -25.95 -3.38 -6.35
N GLY A 87 -24.67 -2.98 -6.34
CA GLY A 87 -23.54 -3.88 -6.52
C GLY A 87 -23.18 -4.65 -5.25
N ILE A 88 -22.56 -5.81 -5.42
CA ILE A 88 -21.96 -6.59 -4.34
C ILE A 88 -20.45 -6.49 -4.51
N PHE A 89 -19.73 -6.19 -3.44
CA PHE A 89 -18.29 -6.05 -3.44
C PHE A 89 -17.66 -6.63 -2.17
N ASP A 90 -16.37 -6.94 -2.22
CA ASP A 90 -15.59 -7.30 -1.04
C ASP A 90 -15.07 -6.07 -0.27
N GLY A 91 -14.22 -6.31 0.74
CA GLY A 91 -13.63 -5.25 1.58
C GLY A 91 -12.68 -4.29 0.86
N LEU A 92 -12.30 -4.59 -0.40
CA LEU A 92 -11.47 -3.74 -1.27
C LEU A 92 -12.27 -3.23 -2.48
N LEU A 93 -13.61 -3.28 -2.41
CA LEU A 93 -14.54 -2.88 -3.47
C LEU A 93 -14.38 -3.67 -4.78
N ARG A 94 -13.97 -4.93 -4.71
CA ARG A 94 -13.88 -5.82 -5.90
C ARG A 94 -15.19 -6.59 -6.08
N PRO A 95 -15.75 -6.66 -7.30
CA PRO A 95 -16.95 -7.45 -7.55
C PRO A 95 -16.65 -8.96 -7.45
N PRO A 96 -17.53 -9.77 -6.85
CA PRO A 96 -17.30 -11.21 -6.66
C PRO A 96 -17.37 -12.00 -7.97
N ALA A 97 -18.04 -11.48 -8.99
CA ALA A 97 -18.42 -12.22 -10.21
C ALA A 97 -17.24 -12.67 -11.10
N ALA A 98 -16.01 -12.22 -10.83
CA ALA A 98 -14.80 -12.62 -11.56
C ALA A 98 -13.87 -13.55 -10.76
N ALA A 99 -14.18 -13.84 -9.50
CA ALA A 99 -13.48 -14.86 -8.71
C ALA A 99 -14.25 -16.17 -8.84
N GLY A 100 -13.55 -17.30 -9.00
CA GLY A 100 -14.19 -18.61 -9.02
C GLY A 100 -14.84 -18.95 -7.68
N ALA A 101 -14.98 -20.24 -7.36
CA ALA A 101 -15.49 -20.67 -6.05
C ALA A 101 -14.63 -20.18 -4.86
N TRP A 102 -13.41 -19.69 -5.12
CA TRP A 102 -12.44 -19.23 -4.13
C TRP A 102 -11.97 -17.81 -4.45
N LEU A 103 -11.70 -17.03 -3.40
CA LEU A 103 -11.06 -15.72 -3.52
C LEU A 103 -9.55 -15.90 -3.64
N GLU A 104 -8.98 -15.36 -4.72
CA GLU A 104 -7.53 -15.36 -4.96
C GLU A 104 -6.87 -14.09 -4.44
N GLN A 105 -5.61 -14.21 -4.02
CA GLN A 105 -4.80 -13.09 -3.54
C GLN A 105 -4.19 -12.33 -4.71
N ALA A 106 -4.31 -11.00 -4.77
CA ALA A 106 -3.59 -10.21 -5.77
C ALA A 106 -3.79 -8.68 -5.68
N LEU A 107 -2.68 -7.94 -5.81
CA LEU A 107 -2.68 -6.51 -6.17
C LEU A 107 -3.30 -6.21 -7.52
N ALA A 108 -3.26 -7.15 -8.47
CA ALA A 108 -3.77 -6.97 -9.83
C ALA A 108 -5.27 -6.62 -9.88
N ARG A 109 -5.97 -6.69 -8.74
CA ARG A 109 -7.38 -6.30 -8.61
C ARG A 109 -7.59 -5.09 -7.68
N VAL A 110 -6.51 -4.45 -7.22
CA VAL A 110 -6.54 -3.17 -6.49
C VAL A 110 -6.18 -2.05 -7.46
N ASP A 111 -6.95 -1.94 -8.56
CA ASP A 111 -6.92 -0.76 -9.42
C ASP A 111 -7.92 0.25 -8.88
N LEU A 112 -7.50 0.94 -7.82
CA LEU A 112 -8.25 2.01 -7.21
C LEU A 112 -7.59 3.34 -7.55
N ALA A 113 -8.15 4.00 -8.55
CA ALA A 113 -7.97 5.42 -8.78
C ALA A 113 -9.33 6.02 -9.14
N LEU A 114 -9.79 6.97 -8.31
CA LEU A 114 -10.00 8.38 -8.66
C LEU A 114 -10.75 9.08 -7.50
N GLU A 115 -10.00 9.71 -6.60
CA GLU A 115 -9.93 11.17 -6.42
C GLU A 115 -8.77 11.44 -5.43
N GLN A 116 -7.78 12.25 -5.81
CA GLN A 116 -6.80 12.77 -4.84
C GLN A 116 -7.30 14.13 -4.37
N SER A 117 -7.53 14.27 -3.06
CA SER A 117 -7.89 15.57 -2.50
C SER A 117 -6.63 16.44 -2.40
N GLU A 118 -6.71 17.72 -2.80
CA GLU A 118 -5.60 18.69 -2.68
C GLU A 118 -5.08 18.84 -1.23
N HIS A 119 -5.92 18.47 -0.25
CA HIS A 119 -5.57 18.43 1.17
C HIS A 119 -4.48 17.38 1.47
N GLU A 120 -4.52 16.22 0.83
CA GLU A 120 -3.55 15.15 1.04
C GLU A 120 -2.17 15.49 0.47
N ASP A 121 -2.13 16.19 -0.67
CA ASP A 121 -0.89 16.71 -1.25
C ASP A 121 -0.21 17.76 -0.37
N ALA A 122 -1.00 18.61 0.29
CA ALA A 122 -0.50 19.59 1.26
C ALA A 122 0.05 18.91 2.52
N VAL A 123 -0.64 17.86 3.00
CA VAL A 123 -0.19 17.04 4.12
C VAL A 123 1.12 16.31 3.76
N ARG A 124 1.19 15.65 2.60
CA ARG A 124 2.39 14.97 2.08
C ARG A 124 3.60 15.89 2.01
N ARG A 125 3.43 17.11 1.45
CA ARG A 125 4.50 18.12 1.39
C ARG A 125 4.99 18.52 2.78
N ARG A 126 4.08 18.68 3.74
CA ARG A 126 4.42 19.06 5.13
C ARG A 126 5.18 17.95 5.86
N TRP A 127 4.86 16.68 5.62
CA TRP A 127 5.52 15.56 6.30
C TRP A 127 6.85 15.19 5.67
N ALA A 128 6.98 15.21 4.34
CA ALA A 128 8.26 15.01 3.66
C ALA A 128 9.31 16.06 4.08
N ALA A 129 8.86 17.32 4.26
CA ALA A 129 9.71 18.40 4.76
C ALA A 129 10.18 18.19 6.21
N ARG A 130 9.43 17.41 7.01
CA ARG A 130 9.73 17.19 8.44
C ARG A 130 10.61 15.96 8.66
N ALA A 131 10.41 14.89 7.90
CA ALA A 131 11.28 13.72 7.92
C ALA A 131 12.72 14.02 7.46
N LEU A 132 12.91 15.03 6.61
CA LEU A 132 14.23 15.53 6.20
C LEU A 132 14.86 16.50 7.20
N ALA A 133 14.08 17.07 8.13
CA ALA A 133 14.56 18.05 9.11
C ALA A 133 15.06 17.42 10.41
N ASP A 134 14.63 16.19 10.73
CA ASP A 134 15.08 15.45 11.91
C ASP A 134 16.41 14.68 11.69
N ASP A 135 17.03 14.83 10.50
CA ASP A 135 18.28 14.18 10.09
C ASP A 135 19.48 15.18 10.03
N THR A 136 19.35 16.35 10.67
CA THR A 136 20.40 17.41 10.83
C THR A 136 20.59 17.76 12.30
#